data_AF-A0A497KKD7-F1
#
_entry.id   AF-A0A497KKD7-F1
#
_cell.length_a   1.000
_cell.length_b   1.000
_cell.length_c   1.000
_cell.angle_alpha   90.00
_cell.angle_beta   90.00
_cell.angle_gamma   90.00
#
_symmetry.space_group_name_H-M   'P 1'
#
loop_
_entity.id
_entity.type
_entity.pdbx_description
1 polymer ?
#
loop_
_entity_poly.entity_id
_entity_poly.type
_entity_poly.pdbx_seq_one_letter_code
_entity_poly.pdbx_strand_id
1 'polypeptide(L)' 'MDKILRIASRFGRIHGVIGGFHSFNKLEILRDIALIVPCHCTMRKREILMLYLDSSVGSSAGFRVEI' A
#
# COMPACT_ATOMS: atom_id res chain seq x y z
N MET A 1 4.00 -8.97 2.58
CA MET A 1 3.30 -8.30 1.47
C MET A 1 3.30 -9.15 0.20
N ASP A 2 4.46 -9.51 -0.37
CA ASP A 2 4.56 -10.29 -1.63
C ASP A 2 3.57 -11.47 -1.75
N LYS A 3 3.60 -12.41 -0.80
CA LYS A 3 2.68 -13.56 -0.78
C LYS A 3 1.20 -13.16 -0.72
N ILE A 4 0.88 -12.07 -0.02
CA ILE A 4 -0.49 -11.56 0.11
C ILE A 4 -0.97 -11.05 -1.24
N LEU A 5 -0.21 -10.17 -1.90
CA LEU A 5 -0.57 -9.63 -3.21
C LEU A 5 -0.65 -10.74 -4.27
N ARG A 6 0.28 -11.71 -4.28
CA ARG A 6 0.23 -12.84 -5.20
C ARG A 6 -1.02 -13.71 -5.05
N ILE A 7 -1.49 -13.91 -3.83
CA ILE A 7 -2.72 -14.69 -3.59
C ILE A 7 -3.95 -13.85 -3.90
N ALA A 8 -3.96 -12.58 -3.52
CA ALA A 8 -5.06 -11.65 -3.79
C ALA A 8 -5.30 -11.44 -5.29
N SER A 9 -4.24 -11.42 -6.11
CA SER A 9 -4.37 -11.24 -7.56
C SER A 9 -5.12 -12.38 -8.26
N ARG A 10 -5.26 -13.54 -7.62
CA ARG A 10 -6.08 -14.66 -8.12
C ARG A 10 -7.58 -14.36 -8.07
N PHE A 11 -7.99 -13.36 -7.28
CA PHE A 11 -9.37 -12.93 -7.12
C PHE A 11 -9.73 -11.72 -8.01
N GLY A 12 -8.76 -11.18 -8.76
CA GLY A 12 -8.97 -10.02 -9.64
C GLY A 12 -7.79 -9.04 -9.60
N ARG A 13 -7.92 -7.93 -10.33
CA ARG A 13 -6.93 -6.84 -10.27
C ARG A 13 -6.96 -6.21 -8.87
N ILE A 14 -5.80 -6.09 -8.26
CA ILE A 14 -5.66 -5.40 -6.97
C ILE A 14 -5.78 -3.90 -7.21
N HIS A 15 -6.87 -3.30 -6.74
CA HIS A 15 -7.07 -1.86 -6.84
C HIS A 15 -6.28 -1.11 -5.77
N GLY A 16 -6.29 -1.58 -4.52
CA GLY A 16 -5.61 -0.91 -3.41
C GLY A 16 -5.07 -1.82 -2.32
N VAL A 17 -4.09 -1.30 -1.57
CA VAL A 17 -3.52 -1.92 -0.38
C VAL A 17 -3.48 -0.93 0.77
N ILE A 18 -4.14 -1.27 1.87
CA ILE A 18 -4.32 -0.39 3.03
C ILE A 18 -3.89 -1.14 4.29
N GLY A 19 -3.02 -0.54 5.09
CA GLY A 19 -2.65 -1.10 6.40
C GLY A 19 -1.17 -0.92 6.79
N GLY A 20 -0.78 -1.62 7.85
CA GLY A 20 0.60 -1.62 8.34
C GLY A 20 1.49 -2.58 7.56
N PHE A 21 2.55 -2.08 6.94
CA PHE A 21 3.48 -2.89 6.14
C PHE A 21 4.72 -3.33 6.93
N HIS A 22 4.80 -2.97 8.22
CA HIS A 22 5.94 -3.28 9.10
C HIS A 22 7.28 -2.93 8.41
N SER A 23 8.25 -3.84 8.43
CA SER A 23 9.59 -3.69 7.84
C SER A 23 9.67 -4.13 6.37
N PHE A 24 8.54 -4.21 5.67
CA PHE A 24 8.51 -4.63 4.26
C PHE A 24 9.35 -3.69 3.37
N ASN A 25 10.20 -4.27 2.52
CA ASN A 25 11.25 -3.54 1.80
C ASN A 25 11.27 -3.72 0.28
N LYS A 26 10.46 -4.61 -0.29
CA LYS A 26 10.33 -4.80 -1.74
C LYS A 26 9.27 -3.86 -2.32
N LEU A 27 9.53 -2.55 -2.25
CA LEU A 27 8.53 -1.53 -2.58
C LEU A 27 8.08 -1.61 -4.04
N GLU A 28 8.92 -2.10 -4.95
CA GLU A 28 8.65 -2.26 -6.38
C GLU A 28 7.37 -3.05 -6.68
N ILE A 29 6.94 -3.96 -5.80
CA ILE A 29 5.71 -4.73 -5.99
C ILE A 29 4.44 -3.88 -5.86
N LEU A 30 4.56 -2.64 -5.39
CA LEU A 30 3.46 -1.69 -5.25
C LEU A 30 3.24 -0.87 -6.53
N ARG A 31 4.12 -0.97 -7.53
CA ARG A 31 4.15 -0.07 -8.70
C ARG A 31 2.83 0.02 -9.47
N ASP A 32 2.12 -1.10 -9.60
CA ASP A 32 0.88 -1.16 -10.40
C ASP A 32 -0.40 -1.06 -9.55
N ILE A 33 -0.28 -0.73 -8.26
CA ILE A 33 -1.42 -0.56 -7.36
C ILE A 33 -1.89 0.90 -7.43
N ALA A 34 -3.18 1.10 -7.71
CA ALA A 34 -3.77 2.42 -7.88
C ALA A 34 -3.93 3.19 -6.55
N LEU A 35 -4.06 2.48 -5.43
CA LEU A 35 -4.18 3.08 -4.10
C LEU A 35 -3.31 2.37 -3.05
N ILE A 36 -2.36 3.08 -2.45
CA ILE A 36 -1.44 2.59 -1.44
C ILE A 36 -1.58 3.45 -0.19
N VAL A 37 -2.06 2.85 0.90
CA VAL A 37 -2.27 3.55 2.17
C VAL A 37 -1.42 2.92 3.26
N PRO A 38 -0.16 3.37 3.45
CA PRO A 38 0.71 2.87 4.52
C PRO A 38 0.29 3.44 5.88
N CYS A 39 -0.06 2.56 6.83
CA CYS A 39 -0.57 2.93 8.16
C CYS A 39 0.41 2.64 9.29
N HIS A 40 0.15 3.21 10.49
CA HIS A 40 0.74 2.89 11.80
C HIS A 40 2.21 2.41 11.77
N CYS A 41 2.42 1.09 11.74
CA CYS A 41 3.71 0.40 11.87
C CYS A 41 4.55 0.31 10.58
N THR A 42 4.13 0.90 9.47
CA THR A 42 4.92 0.92 8.23
C THR A 42 6.22 1.70 8.41
N MET A 43 7.35 1.00 8.42
CA MET A 43 8.68 1.58 8.65
C MET A 43 9.12 2.50 7.50
N ARG A 44 8.86 2.09 6.24
CA ARG A 44 9.25 2.83 5.03
C ARG A 44 8.17 3.79 4.52
N LYS A 45 7.34 4.33 5.43
CA LYS A 45 6.16 5.15 5.07
C LYS A 45 6.53 6.36 4.20
N ARG A 46 7.55 7.13 4.61
CA ARG A 46 8.02 8.30 3.85
C ARG A 46 8.47 7.93 2.44
N GLU A 47 9.18 6.82 2.31
CA GLU A 47 9.68 6.38 1.01
C GLU A 47 8.57 5.94 0.08
N ILE A 48 7.57 5.22 0.58
CA ILE A 48 6.37 4.86 -0.20
C ILE A 48 5.67 6.12 -0.70
N LEU A 49 5.47 7.12 0.17
CA LEU A 49 4.82 8.38 -0.20
C LEU A 49 5.61 9.20 -1.23
N MET A 50 6.94 9.08 -1.26
CA MET A 50 7.80 9.75 -2.24
C MET A 50 7.90 9.00 -3.57
N LEU A 51 7.94 7.66 -3.53
CA LEU A 51 8.03 6.83 -4.74
C LEU A 51 6.71 6.77 -5.52
N TYR A 52 5.58 6.92 -4.83
CA TYR A 52 4.24 6.71 -5.39
C TYR A 52 3.33 7.92 -5.12
N LEU A 53 3.77 9.11 -5.52
CA LEU A 53 3.06 10.37 -5.25
C LEU A 53 1.59 10.37 -5.71
N ASP A 54 1.32 9.78 -6.88
CA ASP A 54 -0.02 9.79 -7.48
C ASP A 54 -0.93 8.67 -6.96
N SER A 55 -0.34 7.59 -6.42
CA SER A 55 -1.08 6.38 -6.01
C SER A 55 -0.96 6.08 -4.53
N SER A 56 -0.37 6.96 -3.72
CA SER A 56 -0.25 6.76 -2.28
C SER A 56 -0.72 7.94 -1.45
N VAL A 57 -1.28 7.63 -0.28
CA VAL A 57 -1.80 8.64 0.65
C VAL A 57 -1.54 8.23 2.09
N GLY A 58 -1.19 9.20 2.93
CA GLY A 58 -1.01 8.98 4.37
C GLY A 58 -2.33 8.65 5.06
N SER A 59 -2.26 7.91 6.17
CA SER A 59 -3.42 7.58 7.01
C SER A 59 -3.24 8.06 8.44
N SER A 60 -4.37 8.37 9.06
CA SER A 60 -4.52 8.70 10.48
C SER A 60 -5.80 8.07 11.03
N ALA A 61 -6.04 8.21 12.33
CA ALA A 61 -7.36 7.92 12.89
C ALA A 61 -8.42 8.76 12.14
N GLY A 62 -9.55 8.16 11.79
CA GLY A 62 -10.61 8.80 11.03
C GLY A 62 -10.40 8.88 9.51
N PHE A 63 -9.33 8.27 8.97
CA PHE A 63 -9.14 8.18 7.52
C PHE A 63 -10.31 7.44 6.85
N ARG A 64 -10.86 8.02 5.78
CA ARG A 64 -11.96 7.47 4.98
C ARG A 64 -11.52 7.37 3.53
N VAL A 65 -11.96 6.32 2.85
CA VAL A 65 -11.71 6.08 1.43
C VAL A 65 -12.99 5.54 0.79
N GLU A 66 -13.27 6.01 -0.42
CA GLU A 66 -14.36 5.53 -1.27
C GLU A 66 -13.71 4.77 -2.45
N ILE A 67 -14.31 3.65 -2.84
CA ILE A 67 -13.75 2.66 -3.77
C ILE A 67 -14.82 2.21 -4.76
#